data_AF-C1E9S7-F1
#
_entry.id   AF-C1E9S7-F1
#
_cell.length_a   1.000
_cell.length_b   1.000
_cell.length_c   1.000
_cell.angle_alpha   90.00
_cell.angle_beta   90.00
_cell.angle_gamma   90.00
#
_symmetry.space_group_name_H-M   'P 1'
#
loop_
_entity.id
_entity.type
_entity.pdbx_description
1 polymer ?
#
loop_
_entity_poly.entity_id
_entity_poly.type
_entity_poly.pdbx_seq_one_letter_code
_entity_poly.pdbx_strand_id
1 'polypeptide(L)'
;MSGAALLGARGGMQSIWRPNVRVSLDEDGEVEDTEQEGEEVTKKGVKRKRAPYTKGPCEHGVKYRSKCKVCSACPHGRKRRYCKDCGGSGICEHGSRRSECKECGGSRICEHGRRRSTCTECGGSQICEHGRRRSMCTECGGSGICEHGRQRYHCTECGGSGICDHGRQRSQCKECGGGSICEHGRIRYRCKECGGSQICEHGRRRSQCKECGGSQICEHGRQRSMCTECGGSGICEHGRRRSMCKDCGGSGICEHGRERRYCKDCGGSGICEHGSRRSECKECGGSRICEHGRRRSTCKDCGGPRISTPP
;
A
#
# COMPACT_ATOMS: atom_id res chain seq x y z
N MET A 1 -28.57 62.43 6.35
CA MET A 1 -29.54 61.51 5.74
C MET A 1 -29.09 60.10 6.12
N SER A 2 -29.46 59.64 7.32
CA SER A 2 -30.56 58.67 7.54
C SER A 2 -30.13 57.29 7.01
N GLY A 3 -29.65 56.37 7.86
CA GLY A 3 -30.48 55.47 8.70
C GLY A 3 -30.89 54.26 7.85
N ALA A 4 -30.70 52.98 8.19
CA ALA A 4 -30.70 52.35 9.50
C ALA A 4 -29.95 51.00 9.47
N ALA A 5 -29.48 50.58 10.65
CA ALA A 5 -29.09 49.21 10.98
C ALA A 5 -30.33 48.31 11.09
N LEU A 6 -30.18 47.01 10.84
CA LEU A 6 -30.96 45.97 11.53
C LEU A 6 -30.19 44.63 11.58
N LEU A 7 -30.06 44.14 12.80
CA LEU A 7 -29.50 42.87 13.25
C LEU A 7 -30.43 41.68 13.00
N GLY A 8 -29.86 40.47 13.03
CA GLY A 8 -30.55 39.23 13.40
C GLY A 8 -30.65 38.20 12.26
N ALA A 9 -30.54 36.90 12.47
CA ALA A 9 -30.29 36.11 13.66
C ALA A 9 -29.89 34.70 13.21
N ARG A 10 -28.99 34.07 13.97
CA ARG A 10 -28.77 32.61 13.97
C ARG A 10 -30.07 31.93 14.43
N GLY A 11 -30.52 30.93 13.70
CA GLY A 11 -31.65 30.09 14.10
C GLY A 11 -31.54 28.71 13.47
N GLY A 12 -30.74 27.83 14.06
CA GLY A 12 -30.74 26.41 13.72
C GLY A 12 -32.09 25.80 14.08
N MET A 13 -32.84 25.36 13.07
CA MET A 13 -34.07 24.59 13.28
C MET A 13 -33.69 23.18 13.74
N GLN A 14 -33.71 22.97 15.04
CA GLN A 14 -33.69 21.64 15.64
C GLN A 14 -35.04 20.98 15.33
N SER A 15 -35.04 20.04 14.37
CA SER A 15 -36.24 19.25 14.07
C SER A 15 -36.41 18.19 15.15
N ILE A 16 -37.17 18.52 16.19
CA ILE A 16 -37.66 17.57 17.19
C ILE A 16 -38.66 16.65 16.48
N TRP A 17 -38.28 15.39 16.33
CA TRP A 17 -39.11 14.36 15.73
C TRP A 17 -40.05 13.80 16.81
N ARG A 18 -41.35 14.13 16.75
CA ARG A 18 -42.39 13.55 17.60
C ARG A 18 -43.08 12.39 16.86
N PRO A 19 -43.25 11.19 17.46
CA PRO A 19 -43.93 10.10 16.80
C PRO A 19 -45.45 10.26 16.89
N ASN A 20 -46.10 10.22 15.72
CA ASN A 20 -47.42 9.64 15.44
C ASN A 20 -48.52 9.77 16.52
N VAL A 21 -49.32 10.84 16.44
CA VAL A 21 -50.71 10.83 16.94
C VAL A 21 -51.60 11.21 15.76
N ARG A 22 -52.41 10.27 15.28
CA ARG A 22 -53.56 10.59 14.42
C ARG A 22 -54.75 10.69 15.36
N VAL A 23 -55.21 11.91 15.62
CA VAL A 23 -56.50 12.16 16.25
C VAL A 23 -57.52 12.22 15.11
N SER A 24 -58.43 11.25 15.07
CA SER A 24 -59.72 11.44 14.39
C SER A 24 -60.60 12.17 15.38
N LEU A 25 -61.16 13.32 14.98
CA LEU A 25 -62.18 14.03 15.76
C LEU A 25 -63.53 13.49 15.31
N ASP A 26 -64.25 12.87 16.23
CA ASP A 26 -65.70 12.74 16.15
C ASP A 26 -66.30 13.62 17.25
N GLU A 27 -67.46 14.22 16.94
CA GLU A 27 -68.27 15.00 17.90
C GLU A 27 -68.72 14.09 19.06
N ASP A 28 -68.96 14.72 20.21
CA ASP A 28 -69.24 14.14 21.53
C ASP A 28 -68.10 13.36 22.24
N GLY A 29 -67.66 13.93 23.36
CA GLY A 29 -66.46 13.51 24.09
C GLY A 29 -66.73 12.45 25.13
N GLU A 30 -65.78 11.52 25.24
CA GLU A 30 -65.30 10.89 26.48
C GLU A 30 -63.96 10.19 26.18
N VAL A 31 -63.04 10.21 27.14
CA VAL A 31 -61.68 9.65 27.01
C VAL A 31 -61.66 8.34 27.78
N GLU A 32 -61.61 7.19 27.10
CA GLU A 32 -61.25 5.91 27.74
C GLU A 32 -59.82 5.52 27.36
N ASP A 33 -58.94 5.60 28.35
CA ASP A 33 -57.61 4.98 28.32
C ASP A 33 -57.76 3.48 28.60
N THR A 34 -57.64 2.64 27.57
CA THR A 34 -57.40 1.20 27.76
C THR A 34 -55.94 0.89 27.45
N GLU A 35 -55.11 0.87 28.49
CA GLU A 35 -53.82 0.21 28.48
C GLU A 35 -54.04 -1.31 28.42
N GLN A 36 -53.63 -1.96 27.33
CA GLN A 36 -53.40 -3.41 27.33
C GLN A 36 -51.93 -3.69 27.06
N GLU A 37 -51.26 -4.11 28.12
CA GLU A 37 -49.93 -4.67 28.14
C GLU A 37 -49.90 -6.03 27.44
N GLY A 38 -48.80 -6.29 26.73
CA GLY A 38 -48.30 -7.65 26.48
C GLY A 38 -48.61 -8.24 25.12
N GLU A 39 -47.64 -8.17 24.20
CA GLU A 39 -47.08 -9.40 23.62
C GLU A 39 -45.72 -9.13 22.96
N GLU A 40 -44.74 -9.94 23.35
CA GLU A 40 -43.37 -9.92 22.87
C GLU A 40 -43.30 -10.45 21.44
N VAL A 41 -43.65 -9.60 20.47
CA VAL A 41 -43.59 -9.95 19.05
C VAL A 41 -42.14 -9.96 18.58
N THR A 42 -41.62 -11.17 18.37
CA THR A 42 -40.37 -11.45 17.65
C THR A 42 -40.17 -10.47 16.48
N LYS A 43 -39.07 -9.71 16.50
CA LYS A 43 -38.75 -8.65 15.51
C LYS A 43 -38.44 -9.23 14.13
N LYS A 44 -39.41 -9.88 13.47
CA LYS A 44 -39.38 -10.12 12.03
C LYS A 44 -39.64 -8.76 11.36
N GLY A 45 -38.58 -8.18 10.81
CA GLY A 45 -38.62 -6.84 10.21
C GLY A 45 -39.82 -6.62 9.31
N VAL A 46 -40.63 -5.60 9.63
CA VAL A 46 -41.77 -5.17 8.84
C VAL A 46 -41.30 -4.94 7.40
N LYS A 47 -41.76 -5.78 6.46
CA LYS A 47 -41.54 -5.54 5.02
C LYS A 47 -42.17 -4.18 4.69
N ARG A 48 -41.32 -3.16 4.55
CA ARG A 48 -41.76 -1.81 4.19
C ARG A 48 -42.47 -1.87 2.84
N LYS A 49 -43.73 -1.40 2.80
CA LYS A 49 -44.48 -1.22 1.56
C LYS A 49 -43.61 -0.40 0.60
N ARG A 50 -43.35 -0.95 -0.59
CA ARG A 50 -42.51 -0.31 -1.61
C ARG A 50 -43.19 0.98 -2.02
N ALA A 51 -42.52 2.13 -1.83
CA ALA A 51 -43.05 3.41 -2.27
C ALA A 51 -43.40 3.37 -3.78
N PRO A 52 -44.43 4.11 -4.22
CA PRO A 52 -44.85 4.16 -5.61
C PRO A 52 -43.65 4.42 -6.54
N TYR A 53 -43.62 3.73 -7.68
CA TYR A 53 -42.52 3.83 -8.63
C TYR A 53 -42.60 5.17 -9.36
N THR A 54 -42.00 6.22 -8.79
CA THR A 54 -41.93 7.53 -9.46
C THR A 54 -40.99 7.42 -10.66
N LYS A 55 -41.55 7.37 -11.88
CA LYS A 55 -40.78 7.52 -13.12
C LYS A 55 -40.46 9.01 -13.30
N GLY A 56 -39.40 9.49 -12.65
CA GLY A 56 -38.95 10.88 -12.75
C GLY A 56 -37.67 11.14 -11.95
N PRO A 57 -36.92 12.21 -12.27
CA PRO A 57 -35.79 12.63 -11.46
C PRO A 57 -36.25 12.91 -10.03
N CYS A 58 -35.42 12.59 -9.04
CA CYS A 58 -35.72 12.97 -7.67
C CYS A 58 -35.67 14.50 -7.51
N GLU A 59 -36.18 14.99 -6.39
CA GLU A 59 -36.13 16.42 -5.98
C GLU A 59 -34.71 17.03 -5.98
N HIS A 60 -33.68 16.19 -6.06
CA HIS A 60 -32.28 16.58 -6.12
C HIS A 60 -31.71 16.55 -7.55
N GLY A 61 -32.58 16.55 -8.58
CA GLY A 61 -32.21 16.57 -9.99
C GLY A 61 -31.65 15.28 -10.58
N VAL A 62 -31.58 14.18 -9.80
CA VAL A 62 -30.99 12.92 -10.26
C VAL A 62 -32.06 11.98 -10.82
N LYS A 63 -31.92 11.59 -12.09
CA LYS A 63 -32.85 10.69 -12.82
C LYS A 63 -33.21 9.40 -12.06
N TYR A 64 -32.25 8.82 -11.34
CA TYR A 64 -32.46 7.60 -10.55
C TYR A 64 -32.17 7.87 -9.08
N ARG A 65 -33.18 7.71 -8.22
CA ARG A 65 -33.07 7.89 -6.75
C ARG A 65 -31.97 7.04 -6.12
N SER A 66 -31.64 5.89 -6.71
CA SER A 66 -30.53 5.00 -6.30
C SER A 66 -29.14 5.59 -6.56
N LYS A 67 -29.02 6.52 -7.52
CA LYS A 67 -27.79 7.26 -7.84
C LYS A 67 -27.68 8.58 -7.07
N CYS A 68 -28.78 9.09 -6.53
CA CYS A 68 -28.78 10.31 -5.72
C CYS A 68 -28.07 10.06 -4.38
N LYS A 69 -27.02 10.82 -4.08
CA LYS A 69 -26.25 10.69 -2.82
C LYS A 69 -27.15 10.88 -1.59
N VAL A 70 -28.04 11.88 -1.63
CA VAL A 70 -28.96 12.19 -0.53
C VAL A 70 -30.03 11.11 -0.39
N CYS A 71 -30.75 10.80 -1.47
CA CYS A 71 -31.86 9.85 -1.39
C CYS A 71 -31.43 8.39 -1.16
N SER A 72 -30.21 8.02 -1.59
CA SER A 72 -29.68 6.66 -1.40
C SER A 72 -28.92 6.47 -0.09
N ALA A 73 -28.61 7.56 0.63
CA ALA A 73 -27.95 7.51 1.92
C ALA A 73 -28.91 7.15 3.06
N CYS A 74 -28.39 6.44 4.06
CA CYS A 74 -29.01 6.25 5.36
C CYS A 74 -28.60 7.41 6.29
N PRO A 75 -29.26 7.58 7.45
CA PRO A 75 -28.84 8.55 8.47
C PRO A 75 -27.37 8.36 8.92
N HIS A 76 -26.79 7.17 8.78
CA HIS A 76 -25.39 6.87 9.11
C HIS A 76 -24.39 7.26 7.99
N GLY A 77 -24.79 8.04 6.99
CA GLY A 77 -23.92 8.51 5.89
C GLY A 77 -23.49 7.44 4.89
N ARG A 78 -23.97 6.20 5.02
CA ARG A 78 -23.69 5.08 4.08
C ARG A 78 -24.84 4.93 3.09
N LYS A 79 -24.60 4.29 1.94
CA LYS A 79 -25.70 3.87 1.06
C LYS A 79 -26.61 2.90 1.83
N ARG A 80 -27.93 3.12 1.83
CA ARG A 80 -28.93 2.31 2.58
C ARG A 80 -28.78 0.81 2.36
N ARG A 81 -28.52 0.39 1.12
CA ARG A 81 -28.29 -1.03 0.76
C ARG A 81 -27.08 -1.64 1.47
N TYR A 82 -26.08 -0.84 1.83
CA TYR A 82 -24.82 -1.26 2.42
C TYR A 82 -24.61 -0.69 3.83
N CYS A 83 -25.68 -0.44 4.58
CA CYS A 83 -25.59 -0.02 5.97
C CYS A 83 -25.98 -1.19 6.88
N LYS A 84 -25.06 -1.60 7.77
CA LYS A 84 -25.27 -2.71 8.71
C LYS A 84 -26.37 -2.35 9.71
N ASP A 85 -26.29 -1.14 10.26
CA ASP A 85 -27.19 -0.64 11.31
C ASP A 85 -28.62 -0.40 10.80
N CYS A 86 -28.80 -0.26 9.48
CA CYS A 86 -30.12 -0.18 8.85
C CYS A 86 -30.63 -1.53 8.31
N GLY A 87 -29.92 -2.64 8.54
CA GLY A 87 -30.28 -3.94 7.97
C GLY A 87 -30.26 -3.96 6.44
N GLY A 88 -29.33 -3.23 5.82
CA GLY A 88 -29.25 -3.07 4.37
C GLY A 88 -29.16 -4.42 3.64
N SER A 89 -29.99 -4.60 2.61
CA SER A 89 -30.12 -5.89 1.89
C SER A 89 -28.84 -6.40 1.21
N GLY A 90 -27.82 -5.54 1.05
CA GLY A 90 -26.51 -5.90 0.51
C GLY A 90 -25.52 -6.39 1.56
N ILE A 91 -25.85 -6.38 2.84
CA ILE A 91 -25.01 -6.84 3.95
C ILE A 91 -25.58 -8.13 4.55
N CYS A 92 -24.71 -9.09 4.83
CA CYS A 92 -25.06 -10.32 5.55
C CYS A 92 -25.04 -10.09 7.07
N GLU A 93 -25.51 -11.06 7.83
CA GLU A 93 -25.41 -11.04 9.29
C GLU A 93 -23.97 -10.88 9.80
N HIS A 94 -22.99 -11.44 9.08
CA HIS A 94 -21.55 -11.30 9.34
C HIS A 94 -21.00 -9.88 9.06
N GLY A 95 -21.85 -8.89 8.76
CA GLY A 95 -21.45 -7.50 8.52
C GLY A 95 -20.69 -7.24 7.22
N SER A 96 -20.38 -8.28 6.45
CA SER A 96 -19.73 -8.20 5.15
C SER A 96 -20.74 -8.01 4.01
N ARG A 97 -20.28 -7.53 2.85
CA ARG A 97 -21.14 -7.49 1.64
C ARG A 97 -21.54 -8.92 1.29
N ARG A 98 -22.85 -9.19 1.12
CA ARG A 98 -23.36 -10.55 0.86
C ARG A 98 -22.64 -11.26 -0.29
N SER A 99 -22.38 -10.54 -1.38
CA SER A 99 -21.69 -11.10 -2.55
C SER A 99 -20.23 -11.49 -2.30
N GLU A 100 -19.60 -10.95 -1.25
CA GLU A 100 -18.17 -11.13 -0.93
C GLU A 100 -17.95 -11.89 0.39
N CYS A 101 -19.02 -12.19 1.13
CA CYS A 101 -18.95 -12.92 2.38
C CYS A 101 -18.63 -14.39 2.11
N LYS A 102 -17.55 -14.88 2.72
CA LYS A 102 -17.15 -16.29 2.61
C LYS A 102 -18.14 -17.20 3.33
N GLU A 103 -18.54 -16.82 4.54
CA GLU A 103 -19.44 -17.57 5.42
C GLU A 103 -20.85 -17.74 4.82
N CYS A 104 -21.33 -16.77 4.03
CA CYS A 104 -22.61 -16.87 3.33
C CYS A 104 -22.49 -17.47 1.91
N GLY A 105 -21.33 -17.99 1.50
CA GLY A 105 -21.14 -18.51 0.14
C GLY A 105 -21.38 -17.45 -0.94
N GLY A 106 -20.98 -16.20 -0.68
CA GLY A 106 -21.27 -15.05 -1.53
C GLY A 106 -20.93 -15.31 -3.00
N SER A 107 -21.75 -14.80 -3.92
CA SER A 107 -21.66 -15.10 -5.36
C SER A 107 -20.31 -14.77 -6.02
N ARG A 108 -19.44 -13.98 -5.38
CA ARG A 108 -18.09 -13.67 -5.85
C ARG A 108 -17.01 -14.58 -5.29
N ILE A 109 -17.31 -15.44 -4.31
CA ILE A 109 -16.36 -16.33 -3.63
C ILE A 109 -16.60 -17.77 -4.09
N CYS A 110 -15.54 -18.47 -4.54
CA CYS A 110 -15.61 -19.89 -4.86
C CYS A 110 -15.53 -20.74 -3.59
N GLU A 111 -15.74 -22.05 -3.73
CA GLU A 111 -15.53 -23.03 -2.66
C GLU A 111 -14.13 -22.96 -2.04
N HIS A 112 -13.11 -22.60 -2.82
CA HIS A 112 -11.73 -22.39 -2.33
C HIS A 112 -11.54 -21.11 -1.48
N GLY A 113 -12.60 -20.38 -1.16
CA GLY A 113 -12.55 -19.15 -0.37
C GLY A 113 -11.83 -17.97 -1.05
N ARG A 114 -11.53 -18.11 -2.35
CA ARG A 114 -10.94 -17.07 -3.21
C ARG A 114 -12.01 -16.38 -4.05
N ARG A 115 -11.70 -15.23 -4.64
CA ARG A 115 -12.61 -14.56 -5.57
C ARG A 115 -12.75 -15.41 -6.84
N ARG A 116 -13.97 -15.83 -7.19
CA ARG A 116 -14.27 -16.73 -8.34
C ARG A 116 -13.57 -16.30 -9.61
N SER A 117 -13.63 -15.01 -9.94
CA SER A 117 -13.05 -14.48 -11.17
C SER A 117 -11.52 -14.62 -11.26
N THR A 118 -10.82 -14.79 -10.13
CA THR A 118 -9.34 -14.89 -10.08
C THR A 118 -8.88 -16.23 -9.52
N CYS A 119 -9.78 -17.17 -9.29
CA CYS A 119 -9.43 -18.49 -8.78
C CYS A 119 -8.90 -19.34 -9.94
N THR A 120 -7.67 -19.82 -9.81
CA THR A 120 -7.02 -20.72 -10.78
C THR A 120 -7.72 -22.07 -10.83
N GLU A 121 -8.01 -22.65 -9.66
CA GLU A 121 -8.66 -23.96 -9.49
C GLU A 121 -10.08 -23.99 -10.09
N CYS A 122 -10.81 -22.87 -10.08
CA CYS A 122 -12.14 -22.77 -10.69
C CYS A 122 -12.13 -22.26 -12.15
N GLY A 123 -10.96 -22.09 -12.78
CA GLY A 123 -10.87 -21.52 -14.14
C GLY A 123 -11.45 -20.11 -14.25
N GLY A 124 -11.24 -19.28 -13.22
CA GLY A 124 -11.84 -17.95 -13.10
C GLY A 124 -11.64 -17.10 -14.36
N SER A 125 -12.64 -16.27 -14.70
CA SER A 125 -12.67 -15.49 -15.95
C SER A 125 -11.48 -14.54 -16.19
N GLN A 126 -10.67 -14.25 -15.17
CA GLN A 126 -9.44 -13.46 -15.29
C GLN A 126 -8.17 -14.31 -15.39
N ILE A 127 -8.25 -15.64 -15.34
CA ILE A 127 -7.12 -16.57 -15.41
C ILE A 127 -7.08 -17.22 -16.80
N CYS A 128 -5.93 -17.18 -17.47
CA CYS A 128 -5.74 -17.87 -18.75
C CYS A 128 -5.41 -19.35 -18.52
N GLU A 129 -5.36 -20.13 -19.60
CA GLU A 129 -4.92 -21.53 -19.57
C GLU A 129 -3.52 -21.71 -18.97
N HIS A 130 -2.63 -20.72 -19.11
CA HIS A 130 -1.28 -20.72 -18.50
C HIS A 130 -1.28 -20.46 -16.98
N GLY A 131 -2.45 -20.43 -16.31
CA GLY A 131 -2.56 -20.17 -14.87
C GLY A 131 -2.21 -18.74 -14.43
N ARG A 132 -1.89 -17.85 -15.38
CA ARG A 132 -1.58 -16.43 -15.13
C ARG A 132 -2.84 -15.59 -15.27
N ARG A 133 -2.80 -14.36 -14.73
CA ARG A 133 -3.88 -13.39 -14.98
C ARG A 133 -3.88 -13.03 -16.47
N ARG A 134 -5.00 -13.20 -17.18
CA ARG A 134 -5.16 -12.98 -18.63
C ARG A 134 -4.57 -11.65 -19.09
N SER A 135 -4.84 -10.58 -18.35
CA SER A 135 -4.33 -9.24 -18.69
C SER A 135 -2.80 -9.11 -18.59
N MET A 136 -2.12 -10.02 -17.89
CA MET A 136 -0.67 -10.00 -17.64
C MET A 136 0.05 -11.18 -18.31
N CYS A 137 -0.66 -12.02 -19.06
CA CYS A 137 -0.07 -13.18 -19.71
C CYS A 137 0.55 -12.75 -21.04
N THR A 138 1.86 -12.93 -21.18
CA THR A 138 2.62 -12.70 -22.42
C THR A 138 2.14 -13.62 -23.54
N GLU A 139 1.98 -14.91 -23.24
CA GLU A 139 1.59 -15.97 -24.19
C GLU A 139 0.17 -15.75 -24.75
N CYS A 140 -0.73 -15.15 -23.97
CA CYS A 140 -2.09 -14.82 -24.43
C CYS A 140 -2.22 -13.39 -25.02
N GLY A 141 -1.12 -12.65 -25.18
CA GLY A 141 -1.19 -11.25 -25.65
C GLY A 141 -1.96 -10.32 -24.69
N GLY A 142 -1.84 -10.55 -23.38
CA GLY A 142 -2.58 -9.83 -22.35
C GLY A 142 -2.49 -8.31 -22.48
N SER A 143 -3.62 -7.61 -22.36
CA SER A 143 -3.73 -6.16 -22.60
C SER A 143 -2.82 -5.28 -21.75
N GLY A 144 -2.30 -5.79 -20.63
CA GLY A 144 -1.37 -5.10 -19.73
C GLY A 144 0.10 -5.28 -20.09
N ILE A 145 0.42 -6.13 -21.08
CA ILE A 145 1.77 -6.37 -21.58
C ILE A 145 1.92 -5.68 -22.94
N CYS A 146 3.11 -5.15 -23.23
CA CYS A 146 3.45 -4.63 -24.54
C CYS A 146 4.20 -5.67 -25.38
N GLU A 147 4.43 -5.38 -26.66
CA GLU A 147 5.20 -6.24 -27.58
C GLU A 147 6.62 -6.56 -27.07
N HIS A 148 7.22 -5.67 -26.26
CA HIS A 148 8.52 -5.88 -25.61
C HIS A 148 8.48 -6.84 -24.41
N GLY A 149 7.35 -7.50 -24.13
CA GLY A 149 7.17 -8.40 -22.99
C GLY A 149 7.18 -7.71 -21.61
N ARG A 150 7.20 -6.37 -21.58
CA ARG A 150 7.17 -5.56 -20.34
C ARG A 150 5.74 -5.13 -20.01
N GLN A 151 5.50 -4.75 -18.76
CA GLN A 151 4.21 -4.12 -18.41
C GLN A 151 4.06 -2.81 -19.19
N ARG A 152 2.96 -2.69 -19.96
CA ARG A 152 2.70 -1.55 -20.85
C ARG A 152 2.73 -0.22 -20.11
N TYR A 153 2.24 -0.19 -18.87
CA TYR A 153 2.27 1.01 -18.02
C TYR A 153 3.69 1.51 -17.72
N HIS A 154 4.68 0.61 -17.66
CA HIS A 154 6.07 0.91 -17.31
C HIS A 154 7.05 0.80 -18.49
N CYS A 155 6.55 0.54 -19.71
CA CYS A 155 7.40 0.37 -20.87
C CYS A 155 7.81 1.73 -21.45
N THR A 156 9.10 2.04 -21.42
CA THR A 156 9.64 3.27 -22.01
C THR A 156 9.50 3.29 -23.53
N GLU A 157 9.78 2.17 -24.20
CA GLU A 157 9.71 2.05 -25.66
C GLU A 157 8.29 2.27 -26.20
N CYS A 158 7.26 1.89 -25.45
CA CYS A 158 5.85 2.10 -25.83
C CYS A 158 5.26 3.42 -25.30
N GLY A 159 6.06 4.30 -24.66
CA GLY A 159 5.54 5.54 -24.06
C GLY A 159 4.54 5.29 -22.92
N GLY A 160 4.74 4.23 -22.13
CA GLY A 160 3.85 3.82 -21.06
C GLY A 160 3.51 4.97 -20.11
N SER A 161 2.24 5.09 -19.71
CA SER A 161 1.74 6.23 -18.92
C SER A 161 2.33 6.36 -17.52
N GLY A 162 3.08 5.36 -17.04
CA GLY A 162 3.85 5.39 -15.80
C GLY A 162 5.27 5.95 -15.93
N ILE A 163 5.77 6.17 -17.15
CA ILE A 163 7.09 6.73 -17.44
C ILE A 163 6.90 8.16 -17.99
N CYS A 164 7.79 9.08 -17.63
CA CYS A 164 7.83 10.41 -18.23
C CYS A 164 8.86 10.49 -19.37
N ASP A 165 8.85 11.59 -20.10
CA ASP A 165 9.76 11.82 -21.23
C ASP A 165 11.24 11.80 -20.83
N HIS A 166 11.54 12.00 -19.54
CA HIS A 166 12.88 11.86 -18.96
C HIS A 166 13.30 10.40 -18.69
N GLY A 167 12.51 9.41 -19.11
CA GLY A 167 12.77 7.98 -18.89
C GLY A 167 12.65 7.52 -17.42
N ARG A 168 12.15 8.37 -16.53
CA ARG A 168 11.95 8.08 -15.10
C ARG A 168 10.49 7.71 -14.81
N GLN A 169 10.24 7.00 -13.72
CA GLN A 169 8.87 6.79 -13.26
C GLN A 169 8.21 8.15 -12.99
N ARG A 170 7.08 8.44 -13.66
CA ARG A 170 6.45 9.76 -13.68
C ARG A 170 6.13 10.27 -12.27
N SER A 171 5.72 9.38 -11.38
CA SER A 171 5.43 9.71 -9.98
C SER A 171 6.67 10.09 -9.15
N GLN A 172 7.87 9.71 -9.60
CA GLN A 172 9.15 9.97 -8.94
C GLN A 172 10.03 10.96 -9.72
N CYS A 173 9.57 11.47 -10.86
CA CYS A 173 10.35 12.40 -11.66
C CYS A 173 10.29 13.80 -11.05
N LYS A 174 11.45 14.34 -10.64
CA LYS A 174 11.57 15.71 -10.12
C LYS A 174 11.18 16.75 -11.17
N GLU A 175 11.66 16.58 -12.41
CA GLU A 175 11.42 17.52 -13.52
C GLU A 175 9.93 17.57 -13.92
N CYS A 176 9.18 16.48 -13.76
CA CYS A 176 7.73 16.45 -14.04
C CYS A 176 6.86 16.84 -12.83
N GLY A 177 7.45 17.26 -11.70
CA GLY A 177 6.70 17.50 -10.46
C GLY A 177 5.98 16.24 -9.95
N GLY A 178 6.58 15.06 -10.17
CA GLY A 178 5.99 13.77 -9.84
C GLY A 178 5.44 13.76 -8.41
N GLY A 179 4.20 13.30 -8.23
CA GLY A 179 3.47 13.45 -6.97
C GLY A 179 4.11 12.78 -5.74
N SER A 180 5.17 11.98 -5.91
CA SER A 180 5.96 11.39 -4.81
C SER A 180 7.18 12.23 -4.42
N ILE A 181 7.49 13.31 -5.14
CA ILE A 181 8.59 14.23 -4.85
C ILE A 181 8.06 15.40 -4.02
N CYS A 182 8.80 15.81 -3.00
CA CYS A 182 8.48 17.02 -2.23
C CYS A 182 9.23 18.24 -2.78
N GLU A 183 8.91 19.42 -2.25
CA GLU A 183 9.56 20.70 -2.61
C GLU A 183 11.10 20.65 -2.47
N HIS A 184 11.61 19.85 -1.53
CA HIS A 184 13.05 19.63 -1.32
C HIS A 184 13.71 18.75 -2.41
N GLY A 185 12.98 18.33 -3.44
CA GLY A 185 13.47 17.45 -4.51
C GLY A 185 13.77 16.02 -4.06
N ARG A 186 13.34 15.64 -2.85
CA ARG A 186 13.49 14.30 -2.28
C ARG A 186 12.18 13.53 -2.41
N ILE A 187 12.24 12.19 -2.34
CA ILE A 187 11.02 11.38 -2.27
C ILE A 187 10.30 11.70 -0.95
N ARG A 188 9.06 12.18 -1.03
CA ARG A 188 8.27 12.75 0.07
C ARG A 188 8.24 11.86 1.31
N TYR A 189 7.98 10.56 1.13
CA TYR A 189 7.91 9.63 2.26
C TYR A 189 9.28 9.37 2.93
N ARG A 190 10.40 9.72 2.29
CA ARG A 190 11.77 9.65 2.84
C ARG A 190 12.32 11.00 3.28
N CYS A 191 11.61 12.10 3.01
CA CYS A 191 12.14 13.43 3.27
C CYS A 191 12.00 13.76 4.75
N LYS A 192 13.12 14.10 5.39
CA LYS A 192 13.16 14.48 6.81
C LYS A 192 12.45 15.82 7.04
N GLU A 193 12.69 16.81 6.19
CA GLU A 193 12.08 18.15 6.30
C GLU A 193 10.55 18.12 6.15
N CYS A 194 10.01 17.20 5.33
CA CYS A 194 8.57 17.04 5.17
C CYS A 194 7.92 16.10 6.20
N GLY A 195 8.66 15.61 7.20
CA GLY A 195 8.15 14.61 8.14
C GLY A 195 7.69 13.31 7.47
N GLY A 196 8.40 12.89 6.41
CA GLY A 196 8.04 11.74 5.59
C GLY A 196 7.71 10.50 6.41
N SER A 197 6.73 9.69 5.96
CA SER A 197 6.21 8.55 6.73
C SER A 197 7.25 7.46 7.07
N GLN A 198 8.45 7.46 6.49
CA GLN A 198 9.54 6.57 6.86
C GLN A 198 10.55 7.18 7.83
N ILE A 199 10.40 8.44 8.22
CA ILE A 199 11.29 9.14 9.15
C ILE A 199 10.61 9.20 10.53
N CYS A 200 11.32 8.77 11.58
CA CYS A 200 10.83 8.90 12.95
C CYS A 200 11.07 10.32 13.49
N GLU A 201 10.51 10.61 14.66
CA GLU A 201 10.77 11.85 15.39
C GLU A 201 12.27 12.08 15.66
N HIS A 202 13.05 11.01 15.85
CA HIS A 202 14.51 11.06 16.00
C HIS A 202 15.28 11.39 14.70
N GLY A 203 14.57 11.67 13.59
CA GLY A 203 15.18 12.01 12.30
C GLY A 203 15.91 10.86 11.60
N ARG A 204 15.77 9.62 12.09
CA ARG A 204 16.29 8.39 11.49
C ARG A 204 15.20 7.68 10.68
N ARG A 205 15.58 6.71 9.85
CA ARG A 205 14.57 5.83 9.20
C ARG A 205 13.87 5.01 10.27
N ARG A 206 12.53 5.03 10.34
CA ARG A 206 11.70 4.32 11.32
C ARG A 206 12.10 2.85 11.46
N SER A 207 12.31 2.18 10.33
CA SER A 207 12.69 0.75 10.32
C SER A 207 14.06 0.49 10.96
N GLN A 208 14.94 1.47 11.02
CA GLN A 208 16.31 1.35 11.56
C GLN A 208 16.49 2.05 12.91
N CYS A 209 15.45 2.74 13.40
CA CYS A 209 15.54 3.49 14.63
C CYS A 209 15.39 2.54 15.83
N LYS A 210 16.45 2.40 16.62
CA LYS A 210 16.43 1.60 17.86
C LYS A 210 15.41 2.13 18.86
N GLU A 211 15.36 3.45 19.05
CA GLU A 211 14.46 4.14 19.99
C GLU A 211 12.97 3.94 19.62
N CYS A 212 12.64 3.78 18.33
CA CYS A 212 11.27 3.50 17.89
C CYS A 212 10.96 2.00 17.73
N GLY A 213 11.84 1.09 18.16
CA GLY A 213 11.64 -0.35 17.96
C GLY A 213 11.60 -0.76 16.48
N GLY A 214 12.39 -0.09 15.63
CA GLY A 214 12.38 -0.26 14.20
C GLY A 214 12.48 -1.72 13.75
N SER A 215 11.72 -2.07 12.70
CA SER A 215 11.57 -3.46 12.24
C SER A 215 12.87 -4.15 11.78
N GLN A 216 13.96 -3.41 11.56
CA GLN A 216 15.27 -3.95 11.21
C GLN A 216 16.19 -4.12 12.42
N ILE A 217 15.81 -3.68 13.62
CA ILE A 217 16.61 -3.77 14.85
C ILE A 217 15.97 -4.77 15.80
N CYS A 218 16.73 -5.78 16.26
CA CYS A 218 16.24 -6.74 17.25
C CYS A 218 16.24 -6.12 18.66
N GLU A 219 15.66 -6.85 19.61
CA GLU A 219 15.72 -6.50 21.04
C GLU A 219 17.17 -6.35 21.55
N HIS A 220 18.12 -7.12 21.01
CA HIS A 220 19.56 -7.02 21.30
C HIS A 220 20.23 -5.76 20.71
N GLY A 221 19.48 -4.87 20.06
CA GLY A 221 20.00 -3.63 19.46
C GLY A 221 20.88 -3.84 18.22
N ARG A 222 20.98 -5.06 17.70
CA ARG A 222 21.68 -5.40 16.46
C ARG A 222 20.72 -5.41 15.27
N GLN A 223 21.24 -5.39 14.05
CA GLN A 223 20.42 -5.57 12.86
C GLN A 223 19.80 -6.97 12.88
N ARG A 224 18.47 -7.10 12.81
CA ARG A 224 17.73 -8.39 12.94
C ARG A 224 18.27 -9.47 12.02
N SER A 225 18.55 -9.12 10.76
CA SER A 225 19.09 -10.06 9.77
C SER A 225 20.49 -10.58 10.10
N MET A 226 21.24 -9.89 10.97
CA MET A 226 22.60 -10.21 11.37
C MET A 226 22.71 -10.52 12.87
N CYS A 227 21.61 -10.81 13.55
CA CYS A 227 21.61 -11.18 14.95
C CYS A 227 21.63 -12.71 15.09
N THR A 228 22.71 -13.26 15.63
CA THR A 228 22.85 -14.70 15.92
C THR A 228 21.78 -15.16 16.92
N GLU A 229 21.58 -14.41 17.98
CA GLU A 229 20.63 -14.70 19.06
C GLU A 229 19.18 -14.74 18.57
N CYS A 230 18.84 -13.97 17.53
CA CYS A 230 17.50 -13.99 16.92
C CYS A 230 17.38 -14.93 15.70
N GLY A 231 18.42 -15.72 15.37
CA GLY A 231 18.41 -16.55 14.16
C GLY A 231 18.29 -15.74 12.86
N GLY A 232 18.95 -14.58 12.80
CA GLY A 232 18.84 -13.63 11.70
C GLY A 232 19.05 -14.28 10.32
N SER A 233 18.23 -13.91 9.34
CA SER A 233 18.21 -14.53 8.00
C SER A 233 19.55 -14.49 7.25
N GLY A 234 20.43 -13.55 7.58
CA GLY A 234 21.77 -13.39 7.02
C GLY A 234 22.84 -14.28 7.66
N ILE A 235 22.51 -15.06 8.70
CA ILE A 235 23.43 -15.94 9.42
C ILE A 235 23.00 -17.40 9.19
N CYS A 236 23.96 -18.28 8.92
CA CYS A 236 23.71 -19.71 8.82
C CYS A 236 23.80 -20.41 10.18
N GLU A 237 23.43 -21.68 10.23
CA GLU A 237 23.56 -22.53 11.42
C GLU A 237 24.99 -22.60 11.98
N HIS A 238 26.00 -22.43 11.14
CA HIS A 238 27.41 -22.37 11.54
C HIS A 238 27.82 -21.04 12.19
N GLY A 239 26.89 -20.11 12.45
CA GLY A 239 27.16 -18.80 13.05
C GLY A 239 27.91 -17.82 12.14
N ARG A 240 28.15 -18.19 10.87
CA ARG A 240 28.83 -17.34 9.87
C ARG A 240 27.80 -16.60 9.02
N ARG A 241 28.23 -15.51 8.35
CA ARG A 241 27.38 -14.87 7.33
C ARG A 241 27.03 -15.89 6.25
N ARG A 242 25.74 -16.11 6.01
CA ARG A 242 25.22 -17.14 5.10
C ARG A 242 25.79 -17.02 3.69
N SER A 243 25.99 -15.78 3.20
CA SER A 243 26.62 -15.53 1.90
C SER A 243 28.11 -15.91 1.84
N MET A 244 28.81 -15.98 2.97
CA MET A 244 30.24 -16.27 3.07
C MET A 244 30.51 -17.61 3.76
N CYS A 245 29.50 -18.46 3.92
CA CYS A 245 29.68 -19.77 4.53
C CYS A 245 29.96 -20.79 3.42
N LYS A 246 31.18 -21.35 3.41
CA LYS A 246 31.57 -22.41 2.46
C LYS A 246 30.71 -23.66 2.63
N ASP A 247 30.45 -24.02 3.88
CA ASP A 247 29.69 -25.21 4.27
C ASP A 247 28.22 -25.14 3.84
N CYS A 248 27.67 -23.92 3.69
CA CYS A 248 26.31 -23.69 3.18
C CYS A 248 26.28 -23.33 1.68
N GLY A 249 27.39 -23.41 0.95
CA GLY A 249 27.45 -22.99 -0.46
C GLY A 249 27.13 -21.50 -0.68
N GLY A 250 27.56 -20.64 0.25
CA GLY A 250 27.23 -19.22 0.25
C GLY A 250 27.53 -18.52 -1.08
N SER A 251 26.62 -17.63 -1.50
CA SER A 251 26.67 -16.93 -2.80
C SER A 251 27.90 -16.03 -3.01
N GLY A 252 28.67 -15.75 -1.96
CA GLY A 252 29.92 -14.99 -2.00
C GLY A 252 31.16 -15.85 -2.23
N ILE A 253 31.06 -17.19 -2.19
CA ILE A 253 32.19 -18.12 -2.34
C ILE A 253 32.03 -18.91 -3.64
N CYS A 254 33.07 -19.00 -4.45
CA CYS A 254 33.05 -19.84 -5.66
C CYS A 254 33.33 -21.31 -5.33
N GLU A 255 33.18 -22.18 -6.33
CA GLU A 255 33.52 -23.61 -6.21
C GLU A 255 34.98 -23.84 -5.80
N HIS A 256 35.90 -22.93 -6.17
CA HIS A 256 37.30 -22.96 -5.76
C HIS A 256 37.54 -22.56 -4.28
N GLY A 257 36.49 -22.35 -3.49
CA GLY A 257 36.59 -21.96 -2.07
C GLY A 257 37.12 -20.56 -1.82
N ARG A 258 37.26 -19.73 -2.87
CA ARG A 258 37.70 -18.34 -2.80
C ARG A 258 36.50 -17.39 -2.83
N GLU A 259 36.67 -16.16 -2.34
CA GLU A 259 35.64 -15.13 -2.50
C GLU A 259 35.40 -14.89 -4.00
N ARG A 260 34.16 -15.07 -4.45
CA ARG A 260 33.76 -15.08 -5.86
C ARG A 260 34.13 -13.77 -6.56
N ARG A 261 34.08 -12.64 -5.84
CA ARG A 261 34.52 -11.32 -6.33
C ARG A 261 36.00 -11.30 -6.73
N TYR A 262 36.86 -12.08 -6.07
CA TYR A 262 38.32 -12.08 -6.26
C TYR A 262 38.85 -13.40 -6.82
N CYS A 263 37.99 -14.26 -7.37
CA CYS A 263 38.42 -15.50 -8.01
C CYS A 263 38.76 -15.25 -9.49
N LYS A 264 40.04 -15.43 -9.86
CA LYS A 264 40.49 -15.27 -11.26
C LYS A 264 39.83 -16.28 -12.17
N ASP A 265 39.76 -17.52 -11.71
CA ASP A 265 39.22 -18.66 -12.47
C ASP A 265 37.71 -18.54 -12.72
N CYS A 266 37.01 -17.69 -11.96
CA CYS A 266 35.59 -17.40 -12.15
C CYS A 266 35.33 -16.03 -12.79
N GLY A 267 36.38 -15.32 -13.25
CA GLY A 267 36.23 -13.96 -13.79
C GLY A 267 35.66 -12.96 -12.77
N GLY A 268 36.05 -13.09 -11.49
CA GLY A 268 35.49 -12.29 -10.40
C GLY A 268 35.52 -10.78 -10.67
N SER A 269 34.41 -10.09 -10.38
CA SER A 269 34.23 -8.66 -10.69
C SER A 269 35.26 -7.71 -10.05
N GLY A 270 35.95 -8.16 -9.00
CA GLY A 270 37.03 -7.43 -8.33
C GLY A 270 38.41 -7.58 -8.98
N ILE A 271 38.53 -8.36 -10.07
CA ILE A 271 39.75 -8.54 -10.84
C ILE A 271 39.62 -7.79 -12.17
N CYS A 272 40.72 -7.19 -12.64
CA CYS A 272 40.80 -6.59 -13.96
C CYS A 272 41.33 -7.59 -15.00
N GLU A 273 41.29 -7.21 -16.27
CA GLU A 273 41.85 -8.00 -17.37
C GLU A 273 43.35 -8.32 -17.18
N HIS A 274 44.10 -7.44 -16.51
CA HIS A 274 45.51 -7.65 -16.14
C HIS A 274 45.71 -8.67 -14.99
N GLY A 275 44.68 -9.43 -14.61
CA GLY A 275 44.74 -10.47 -13.58
C GLY A 275 45.02 -9.95 -12.16
N SER A 276 44.98 -8.63 -11.95
CA SER A 276 45.22 -7.97 -10.66
C SER A 276 43.92 -7.51 -10.02
N ARG A 277 43.92 -7.26 -8.70
CA ARG A 277 42.75 -6.65 -8.05
C ARG A 277 42.48 -5.29 -8.69
N ARG A 278 41.28 -5.08 -9.20
CA ARG A 278 40.89 -3.86 -9.93
C ARG A 278 41.14 -2.58 -9.13
N SER A 279 40.98 -2.64 -7.81
CA SER A 279 41.27 -1.50 -6.93
C SER A 279 42.77 -1.15 -6.81
N GLU A 280 43.67 -2.09 -7.11
CA GLU A 280 45.13 -1.97 -6.94
C GLU A 280 45.89 -1.99 -8.27
N CYS A 281 45.21 -2.24 -9.38
CA CYS A 281 45.82 -2.26 -10.70
C CYS A 281 46.23 -0.84 -11.11
N LYS A 282 47.53 -0.64 -11.38
CA LYS A 282 48.06 0.65 -11.85
C LYS A 282 47.56 0.98 -13.25
N GLU A 283 47.57 -0.01 -14.14
CA GLU A 283 47.15 0.12 -15.54
C GLU A 283 45.66 0.48 -15.66
N CYS A 284 44.82 0.00 -14.74
CA CYS A 284 43.40 0.37 -14.68
C CYS A 284 43.10 1.63 -13.85
N GLY A 285 44.11 2.33 -13.33
CA GLY A 285 43.90 3.48 -12.43
C GLY A 285 43.08 3.13 -11.19
N GLY A 286 43.32 1.95 -10.60
CA GLY A 286 42.52 1.42 -9.50
C GLY A 286 42.41 2.40 -8.33
N SER A 287 41.25 2.41 -7.64
CA SER A 287 40.95 3.37 -6.55
C SER A 287 42.00 3.51 -5.43
N ARG A 288 42.87 2.51 -5.23
CA ARG A 288 43.97 2.54 -4.24
C ARG A 288 45.28 3.07 -4.81
N ILE A 289 45.35 3.36 -6.11
CA ILE A 289 46.49 3.96 -6.80
C ILE A 289 46.22 5.47 -6.94
N CYS A 290 47.23 6.28 -6.66
CA CYS A 290 47.17 7.73 -6.91
C CYS A 290 47.63 8.05 -8.34
N GLU A 291 47.45 9.31 -8.75
CA GLU A 291 47.92 9.81 -10.04
C GLU A 291 49.43 9.61 -10.26
N HIS A 292 50.22 9.53 -9.19
CA HIS A 292 51.65 9.24 -9.22
C HIS A 292 52.00 7.74 -9.41
N GLY A 293 51.03 6.87 -9.73
CA GLY A 293 51.24 5.44 -9.94
C GLY A 293 51.65 4.63 -8.69
N ARG A 294 51.54 5.25 -7.50
CA ARG A 294 51.88 4.65 -6.19
C ARG A 294 50.60 4.34 -5.41
N ARG A 295 50.69 3.48 -4.38
CA ARG A 295 49.54 3.26 -3.48
C ARG A 295 49.20 4.57 -2.77
N ARG A 296 47.95 5.01 -2.87
CA ARG A 296 47.44 6.27 -2.30
C ARG A 296 47.69 6.33 -0.78
N SER A 297 47.59 5.21 -0.09
CA SER A 297 47.85 5.12 1.35
C SER A 297 49.32 5.30 1.75
N THR A 298 50.28 5.18 0.83
CA THR A 298 51.72 5.29 1.14
C THR A 298 52.42 6.36 0.30
N CYS A 299 51.67 7.08 -0.54
CA CYS A 299 52.22 8.13 -1.36
C CYS A 299 52.45 9.37 -0.50
N LYS A 300 53.72 9.73 -0.31
CA LYS A 300 54.12 10.92 0.46
C LYS A 300 53.51 12.19 -0.14
N ASP A 301 53.46 12.26 -1.48
CA ASP A 301 52.94 13.41 -2.23
C ASP A 301 51.40 13.50 -2.20
N CYS A 302 50.71 12.42 -1.85
CA CYS A 302 49.24 12.40 -1.68
C CYS A 302 48.80 12.35 -0.21
N GLY A 303 49.70 12.58 0.75
CA GLY A 303 49.38 12.63 2.17
C GLY A 303 49.06 11.28 2.84
N GLY A 304 49.86 10.24 2.57
CA GLY A 304 49.82 8.98 3.34
C GLY A 304 49.92 9.23 4.87
N PRO A 305 49.45 8.29 5.71
CA PRO A 305 49.30 8.52 7.15
C PRO A 305 50.65 8.92 7.74
N ARG A 306 50.67 10.07 8.43
CA ARG A 306 51.84 10.54 9.18
C ARG A 306 52.12 9.49 10.24
N ILE A 307 53.26 8.80 10.15
CA ILE A 307 53.75 7.94 11.21
C ILE A 307 54.02 8.87 12.40
N SER A 308 53.10 8.89 13.37
CA SER A 308 53.36 9.46 14.68
C SER A 308 54.19 8.44 15.43
N THR A 309 55.50 8.64 15.47
CA THR A 309 56.35 8.01 16.47
C THR A 309 55.97 8.60 17.83
N PRO A 310 55.49 7.80 18.81
CA PRO A 310 55.34 8.30 20.18
C PRO A 310 56.72 8.56 20.81
N PRO A 311 56.80 9.46 21.80
CA PRO A 311 58.06 9.90 22.43
C PRO A 311 58.79 8.78 23.18
#